data_AF-A0A4S8MXJ1-F1
#
_entry.id   AF-A0A4S8MXJ1-F1
#
_cell.length_a   1.000
_cell.length_b   1.000
_cell.length_c   1.000
_cell.angle_alpha   90.00
_cell.angle_beta   90.00
_cell.angle_gamma   90.00
#
_symmetry.space_group_name_H-M   'P 1'
#
loop_
_entity.id
_entity.type
_entity.pdbx_description
1 polymer ?
#
loop_
_entity_poly.entity_id
_entity_poly.type
_entity_poly.pdbx_seq_one_letter_code
_entity_poly.pdbx_strand_id
1 'polypeptide(L)'
;MVDEFIGKFLGVDRMDRRGVFGRVKFFYGVVEAQARGSLHIHLLIWLEGALSPRLIVEKCQSDVDFRARMFRWLESLFSHDFPEGTIPSAGSREEIKKHIMGRPPDPSKAGSDSTWPQYLHGVLDASSQVHTHNNTCFKKVSGGLRSFSEKEQDEHCRFMYPQDIVAETFMDDDGKIHIKRPNGRMVGYVPPITGCFACNTDGKFIGSGAFGMALSIYVVSYTAKNTLDSAIMASALAASLQQIGKSDSMTEQQRVAFLRKTLTQANIRRELSAQQVVSALLGKPSHYTNARFANCYWTKVLHWMDPSVFPAYCTSSGEAGYVSP
;
A
#
# COMPACT_ATOMS: atom_id res chain seq x y z
N MET A 1 9.73 12.35 7.77
CA MET A 1 8.94 11.16 8.15
C MET A 1 9.33 9.96 7.30
N VAL A 2 9.06 9.96 5.98
CA VAL A 2 9.42 8.83 5.11
C VAL A 2 10.93 8.60 5.04
N ASP A 3 11.73 9.67 4.94
CA ASP A 3 13.20 9.56 4.97
C ASP A 3 13.71 8.91 6.26
N GLU A 4 13.10 9.25 7.41
CA GLU A 4 13.42 8.64 8.71
C GLU A 4 13.01 7.16 8.78
N PHE A 5 11.86 6.81 8.19
CA PHE A 5 11.45 5.42 8.04
C PHE A 5 12.48 4.63 7.23
N ILE A 6 12.87 5.14 6.07
CA ILE A 6 13.83 4.48 5.18
C ILE A 6 15.21 4.39 5.83
N GLY A 7 15.72 5.51 6.35
CA GLY A 7 17.06 5.57 6.95
C GLY A 7 17.19 4.72 8.20
N LYS A 8 16.26 4.87 9.15
CA LYS A 8 16.37 4.26 10.49
C LYS A 8 15.62 2.93 10.62
N PHE A 9 14.38 2.86 10.15
CA PHE A 9 13.53 1.68 10.35
C PHE A 9 13.78 0.58 9.31
N LEU A 10 14.04 0.94 8.04
CA LEU A 10 14.57 -0.01 7.06
C LEU A 10 16.08 -0.23 7.22
N GLY A 11 16.75 0.69 7.94
CA GLY A 11 18.16 0.62 8.27
C GLY A 11 19.08 0.94 7.11
N VAL A 12 18.60 1.64 6.07
CA VAL A 12 19.42 1.98 4.88
C VAL A 12 20.63 2.84 5.24
N ASP A 13 20.47 3.74 6.21
CA ASP A 13 21.52 4.68 6.63
C ASP A 13 22.36 4.14 7.81
N ARG A 14 22.05 2.93 8.29
CA ARG A 14 22.80 2.29 9.39
C ARG A 14 24.04 1.60 8.84
N MET A 15 25.14 1.64 9.61
CA MET A 15 26.41 1.03 9.21
C MET A 15 26.30 -0.46 8.88
N ASP A 16 25.46 -1.21 9.62
CA ASP A 16 25.25 -2.65 9.44
C ASP A 16 24.11 -2.99 8.47
N ARG A 17 23.43 -1.96 7.95
CA ARG A 17 22.26 -2.02 7.08
C ARG A 17 21.07 -2.80 7.64
N ARG A 18 20.94 -2.92 8.97
CA ARG A 18 19.85 -3.67 9.62
C ARG A 18 18.79 -2.75 10.21
N GLY A 19 17.60 -2.86 9.64
CA GLY A 19 16.37 -2.25 10.15
C GLY A 19 15.54 -3.20 11.01
N VAL A 20 14.32 -2.77 11.33
CA VAL A 20 13.33 -3.55 12.09
C VAL A 20 13.02 -4.88 11.40
N PHE A 21 12.92 -4.87 10.07
CA PHE A 21 12.63 -6.07 9.27
C PHE A 21 13.87 -6.93 8.96
N GLY A 22 15.06 -6.53 9.43
CA GLY A 22 16.34 -7.11 9.00
C GLY A 22 17.01 -6.29 7.90
N ARG A 23 17.78 -6.94 7.01
CA ARG A 23 18.47 -6.27 5.90
C ARG A 23 17.53 -6.09 4.72
N VAL A 24 17.31 -4.85 4.31
CA VAL A 24 16.48 -4.52 3.15
C VAL A 24 17.34 -4.49 1.89
N LYS A 25 16.94 -5.29 0.89
CA LYS A 25 17.55 -5.31 -0.44
C LYS A 25 16.92 -4.25 -1.33
N PHE A 26 15.60 -4.25 -1.43
CA PHE A 26 14.85 -3.26 -2.21
C PHE A 26 13.63 -2.76 -1.45
N PHE A 27 13.20 -1.54 -1.75
CA PHE A 27 11.89 -1.04 -1.37
C PHE A 27 11.31 -0.17 -2.48
N TYR A 28 9.98 -0.10 -2.55
CA TYR A 28 9.25 0.79 -3.43
C TYR A 28 8.04 1.33 -2.68
N GLY A 29 7.97 2.65 -2.54
CA GLY A 29 6.91 3.35 -1.84
C GLY A 29 6.26 4.40 -2.73
N VAL A 30 4.94 4.55 -2.66
CA VAL A 30 4.18 5.56 -3.41
C VAL A 30 3.31 6.36 -2.47
N VAL A 31 3.40 7.69 -2.59
CA VAL A 31 2.60 8.64 -1.82
C VAL A 31 1.35 8.99 -2.61
N GLU A 32 0.19 8.76 -2.03
CA GLU A 32 -1.09 9.11 -2.63
C GLU A 32 -1.96 9.93 -1.65
N ALA A 33 -2.80 10.80 -2.20
CA ALA A 33 -3.87 11.42 -1.42
C ALA A 33 -5.05 10.46 -1.32
N GLN A 34 -5.59 10.35 -0.11
CA GLN A 34 -6.89 9.73 0.11
C GLN A 34 -7.99 10.66 -0.39
N ALA A 35 -9.22 10.14 -0.52
CA ALA A 35 -10.39 10.92 -0.94
C ALA A 35 -10.70 12.13 -0.03
N ARG A 36 -10.07 12.23 1.15
CA ARG A 36 -10.17 13.37 2.09
C ARG A 36 -8.97 14.32 2.01
N GLY A 37 -8.07 14.13 1.05
CA GLY A 37 -6.91 14.97 0.79
C GLY A 37 -5.66 14.66 1.61
N SER A 38 -5.76 13.85 2.69
CA SER A 38 -4.62 13.40 3.50
C SER A 38 -3.66 12.53 2.68
N LEU A 39 -2.36 12.78 2.83
CA LEU A 39 -1.32 11.97 2.21
C LEU A 39 -1.07 10.72 3.05
N HIS A 40 -0.86 9.61 2.36
CA HIS A 40 -0.37 8.37 2.96
C HIS A 40 0.53 7.66 1.96
N ILE A 41 1.28 6.67 2.44
CA ILE A 41 2.26 5.94 1.65
C ILE A 41 1.96 4.44 1.71
N HIS A 42 1.98 3.79 0.55
CA HIS A 42 2.04 2.33 0.43
C HIS A 42 3.47 1.93 0.16
N LEU A 43 4.02 0.96 0.91
CA LEU A 43 5.40 0.49 0.76
C LEU A 43 5.45 -1.02 0.55
N LEU A 44 6.23 -1.42 -0.45
CA LEU A 44 6.72 -2.78 -0.63
C LEU A 44 8.18 -2.85 -0.20
N ILE A 45 8.53 -3.89 0.57
CA ILE A 45 9.86 -4.09 1.13
C ILE A 45 10.32 -5.51 0.80
N TRP A 46 11.48 -5.63 0.19
CA TRP A 46 12.14 -6.90 -0.12
C TRP A 46 13.39 -7.06 0.73
N LEU A 47 13.46 -8.17 1.46
CA LEU A 47 14.59 -8.46 2.33
C LEU A 47 15.72 -9.16 1.57
N GLU A 48 16.95 -8.92 2.01
CA GLU A 48 18.13 -9.58 1.49
C GLU A 48 18.13 -11.06 1.89
N GLY A 49 18.30 -11.96 0.91
CA GLY A 49 18.25 -13.40 1.16
C GLY A 49 16.85 -13.96 1.41
N ALA A 50 15.78 -13.18 1.23
CA ALA A 50 14.42 -13.68 1.34
C ALA A 50 14.17 -14.80 0.31
N LEU A 51 13.61 -15.92 0.79
CA LEU A 51 13.16 -17.01 -0.04
C LEU A 51 11.91 -16.60 -0.83
N SER A 52 11.68 -17.24 -1.98
CA SER A 52 10.42 -17.07 -2.71
C SER A 52 9.25 -17.64 -1.89
N PRO A 53 8.01 -17.15 -2.07
CA PRO A 53 6.85 -17.67 -1.35
C PRO A 53 6.70 -19.19 -1.42
N ARG A 54 7.04 -19.79 -2.57
CA ARG A 54 7.02 -21.25 -2.76
C ARG A 54 8.06 -21.95 -1.89
N LEU A 55 9.31 -21.46 -1.90
CA LEU A 55 10.40 -22.03 -1.11
C LEU A 55 10.16 -21.86 0.40
N ILE A 56 9.49 -20.79 0.83
CA ILE A 56 9.09 -20.62 2.23
C ILE A 56 8.14 -21.74 2.66
N VAL A 57 7.12 -22.04 1.84
CA VAL A 57 6.17 -23.13 2.11
C VAL A 57 6.90 -24.48 2.15
N GLU A 58 7.69 -24.79 1.12
CA GLU A 58 8.47 -26.04 1.06
C GLU A 58 9.37 -26.20 2.29
N LYS A 59 10.06 -25.14 2.72
CA LYS A 59 10.91 -25.16 3.92
C LYS A 59 10.12 -25.29 5.21
N CYS A 60 9.01 -24.57 5.35
CA CYS A 60 8.16 -24.70 6.53
C CYS A 60 7.52 -26.10 6.66
N GLN A 61 7.28 -26.80 5.54
CA GLN A 61 6.76 -28.17 5.54
C GLN A 61 7.86 -29.20 5.85
N SER A 62 9.07 -29.01 5.31
CA SER A 62 10.17 -29.98 5.41
C SER A 62 11.07 -29.80 6.64
N ASP A 63 11.13 -28.60 7.23
CA ASP A 63 12.05 -28.22 8.31
C ASP A 63 11.29 -27.51 9.44
N VAL A 64 11.05 -28.26 10.53
CA VAL A 64 10.30 -27.79 11.71
C VAL A 64 11.03 -26.65 12.41
N ASP A 65 12.36 -26.67 12.45
CA ASP A 65 13.16 -25.63 13.10
C ASP A 65 13.13 -24.33 12.30
N PHE A 66 13.19 -24.43 10.96
CA PHE A 66 12.98 -23.28 10.08
C PHE A 66 11.59 -22.68 10.28
N ARG A 67 10.53 -23.50 10.29
CA ARG A 67 9.16 -23.05 10.53
C ARG A 67 9.04 -22.30 11.85
N ALA A 68 9.58 -22.87 12.93
CA ALA A 68 9.52 -22.25 14.25
C ALA A 68 10.29 -20.91 14.31
N ARG A 69 11.46 -20.82 13.67
CA ARG A 69 12.21 -19.54 13.54
C ARG A 69 11.43 -18.51 12.73
N MET A 70 10.79 -18.93 11.64
CA MET A 70 9.99 -18.05 10.78
C MET A 70 8.79 -17.47 11.55
N PHE A 71 8.06 -18.29 12.29
CA PHE A 71 6.92 -17.84 13.09
C PHE A 71 7.35 -16.88 14.19
N ARG A 72 8.41 -17.21 14.94
CA ARG A 72 8.98 -16.29 15.94
C ARG A 72 9.42 -14.96 15.33
N TRP A 73 10.02 -14.98 14.15
CA TRP A 73 10.39 -13.75 13.45
C TRP A 73 9.16 -12.92 13.08
N LEU A 74 8.11 -13.52 12.52
CA LEU A 74 6.87 -12.81 12.19
C LEU A 74 6.19 -12.21 13.43
N GLU A 75 6.09 -12.96 14.52
CA GLU A 75 5.53 -12.47 15.78
C GLU A 75 6.39 -11.39 16.44
N SER A 76 7.70 -11.37 16.21
CA SER A 76 8.57 -10.27 16.67
C SER A 76 8.35 -8.96 15.90
N LEU A 77 7.76 -9.03 14.70
CA LEU A 77 7.52 -7.88 13.84
C LEU A 77 6.10 -7.36 13.94
N PHE A 78 5.12 -8.24 13.83
CA PHE A 78 3.71 -7.87 13.70
C PHE A 78 2.96 -8.19 14.99
N SER A 79 2.30 -7.16 15.52
CA SER A 79 1.33 -7.32 16.60
C SER A 79 -0.08 -7.11 16.07
N HIS A 80 -1.02 -7.85 16.66
CA HIS A 80 -2.45 -7.76 16.42
C HIS A 80 -3.20 -7.58 17.75
N ASP A 81 -2.57 -6.97 18.74
CA ASP A 81 -3.22 -6.61 20.00
C ASP A 81 -2.57 -5.42 20.68
N PHE A 82 -3.16 -4.96 21.78
CA PHE A 82 -2.52 -4.03 22.70
C PHE A 82 -1.34 -4.68 23.43
N PRO A 83 -0.33 -3.89 23.84
CA PRO A 83 0.75 -4.42 24.67
C PRO A 83 0.23 -4.98 26.00
N GLU A 84 0.79 -6.11 26.45
CA GLU A 84 0.36 -6.75 27.70
C GLU A 84 0.55 -5.85 28.93
N GLY A 85 -0.36 -5.97 29.91
CA GLY A 85 -0.29 -5.25 31.18
C GLY A 85 -0.56 -3.74 31.10
N THR A 86 -1.10 -3.25 29.97
CA THR A 86 -1.42 -1.84 29.77
C THR A 86 -2.89 -1.53 30.02
N ILE A 87 -3.19 -0.26 30.27
CA ILE A 87 -4.52 0.23 30.62
C ILE A 87 -5.08 1.07 29.46
N PRO A 88 -6.35 0.87 29.04
CA PRO A 88 -7.01 1.70 28.06
C PRO A 88 -6.98 3.19 28.37
N SER A 89 -6.76 4.02 27.36
CA SER A 89 -6.89 5.47 27.50
C SER A 89 -8.33 5.84 27.81
N ALA A 90 -8.52 6.63 28.86
CA ALA A 90 -9.83 7.14 29.28
C ALA A 90 -9.96 8.64 28.96
N GLY A 91 -11.20 9.10 28.81
CA GLY A 91 -11.52 10.52 28.63
C GLY A 91 -12.20 10.84 27.30
N SER A 92 -12.28 12.14 27.01
CA SER A 92 -12.80 12.67 25.74
C SER A 92 -11.90 12.29 24.56
N ARG A 93 -12.46 12.36 23.35
CA ARG A 93 -11.71 12.09 22.12
C ARG A 93 -10.52 13.05 21.96
N GLU A 94 -10.68 14.28 22.41
CA GLU A 94 -9.67 15.33 22.39
C GLU A 94 -8.50 14.99 23.32
N GLU A 95 -8.77 14.38 24.48
CA GLU A 95 -7.74 13.93 25.41
C GLU A 95 -6.97 12.73 24.85
N ILE A 96 -7.68 11.74 24.32
CA ILE A 96 -7.06 10.56 23.70
C ILE A 96 -6.14 11.00 22.55
N LYS A 97 -6.59 11.93 21.69
CA LYS A 97 -5.76 12.47 20.59
C LYS A 97 -4.42 13.08 21.04
N LYS A 98 -4.25 13.48 22.30
CA LYS A 98 -2.97 14.01 22.78
C LYS A 98 -1.83 12.97 22.70
N HIS A 99 -2.16 11.67 22.75
CA HIS A 99 -1.17 10.60 22.63
C HIS A 99 -0.41 10.61 21.29
N ILE A 100 -1.04 11.09 20.21
CA ILE A 100 -0.38 11.18 18.88
C ILE A 100 0.27 12.54 18.60
N MET A 101 0.11 13.50 19.50
CA MET A 101 0.70 14.84 19.38
C MET A 101 2.00 14.97 20.20
N GLY A 102 2.33 13.95 21.00
CA GLY A 102 3.50 13.90 21.86
C GLY A 102 4.71 13.24 21.20
N ARG A 103 5.85 13.30 21.90
CA ARG A 103 7.05 12.53 21.53
C ARG A 103 7.03 11.17 22.23
N PRO A 104 7.60 10.12 21.61
CA PRO A 104 7.81 8.87 22.30
C PRO A 104 8.68 9.03 23.55
N PRO A 105 8.58 8.10 24.53
CA PRO A 105 9.47 8.05 25.68
C PRO A 105 10.94 8.05 25.24
N ASP A 106 11.77 8.77 25.98
CA ASP A 106 13.21 8.84 25.71
C ASP A 106 13.85 7.50 26.12
N PRO A 107 14.43 6.75 25.16
CA PRO A 107 15.01 5.44 25.47
C PRO A 107 16.20 5.52 26.42
N SER A 108 16.87 6.68 26.53
CA SER A 108 18.03 6.86 27.43
C SER A 108 17.65 7.00 28.91
N LYS A 109 16.37 7.22 29.21
CA LYS A 109 15.90 7.38 30.59
C LYS A 109 15.63 6.03 31.24
N ALA A 110 15.99 5.90 32.52
CA ALA A 110 15.66 4.73 33.32
C ALA A 110 14.13 4.51 33.36
N GLY A 111 13.68 3.28 33.12
CA GLY A 111 12.25 2.94 33.04
C GLY A 111 11.58 3.26 31.71
N SER A 112 12.33 3.60 30.66
CA SER A 112 11.78 3.74 29.30
C SER A 112 11.07 2.46 28.83
N ASP A 113 11.68 1.30 29.09
CA ASP A 113 11.13 -0.01 28.71
C ASP A 113 9.78 -0.32 29.39
N SER A 114 9.56 0.14 30.63
CA SER A 114 8.29 -0.05 31.33
C SER A 114 7.23 0.99 30.95
N THR A 115 7.64 2.16 30.49
CA THR A 115 6.72 3.24 30.05
C THR A 115 6.30 3.10 28.59
N TRP A 116 7.14 2.49 27.75
CA TRP A 116 6.87 2.30 26.32
C TRP A 116 5.56 1.55 26.03
N PRO A 117 5.23 0.40 26.67
CA PRO A 117 3.98 -0.31 26.41
C PRO A 117 2.75 0.59 26.60
N GLN A 118 2.70 1.35 27.70
CA GLN A 118 1.57 2.23 27.99
C GLN A 118 1.50 3.42 27.02
N TYR A 119 2.66 3.97 26.62
CA TYR A 119 2.72 4.98 25.57
C TYR A 119 2.16 4.46 24.25
N LEU A 120 2.62 3.27 23.83
CA LEU A 120 2.17 2.63 22.60
C LEU A 120 0.66 2.38 22.65
N HIS A 121 0.12 1.87 23.77
CA HIS A 121 -1.33 1.71 23.95
C HIS A 121 -2.09 3.01 23.62
N GLY A 122 -1.70 4.13 24.25
CA GLY A 122 -2.35 5.41 23.99
C GLY A 122 -2.26 5.86 22.52
N VAL A 123 -1.14 5.55 21.84
CA VAL A 123 -1.01 5.77 20.39
C VAL A 123 -2.01 4.92 19.61
N LEU A 124 -2.17 3.64 19.96
CA LEU A 124 -3.12 2.74 19.29
C LEU A 124 -4.57 3.23 19.44
N ASP A 125 -4.95 3.67 20.64
CA ASP A 125 -6.27 4.24 20.93
C ASP A 125 -6.54 5.51 20.12
N ALA A 126 -5.53 6.37 19.98
CA ALA A 126 -5.65 7.66 19.32
C ALA A 126 -5.53 7.61 17.79
N SER A 127 -4.87 6.59 17.25
CA SER A 127 -4.52 6.49 15.83
C SER A 127 -5.56 5.76 14.97
N SER A 128 -6.67 5.29 15.54
CA SER A 128 -7.62 4.40 14.85
C SER A 128 -6.98 3.08 14.41
N GLN A 129 -6.03 2.55 15.19
CA GLN A 129 -5.42 1.24 14.93
C GLN A 129 -6.40 0.09 15.14
N VAL A 130 -7.35 0.26 16.08
CA VAL A 130 -8.50 -0.64 16.23
C VAL A 130 -9.58 -0.25 15.24
N HIS A 131 -10.01 -1.21 14.43
CA HIS A 131 -11.04 -1.00 13.42
C HIS A 131 -12.42 -0.86 14.08
N THR A 132 -12.99 0.34 13.93
CA THR A 132 -14.37 0.64 14.26
C THR A 132 -15.13 0.94 12.98
N HIS A 133 -16.26 0.25 12.80
CA HIS A 133 -17.08 0.46 11.61
C HIS A 133 -17.53 1.91 11.49
N ASN A 134 -17.45 2.41 10.26
CA ASN A 134 -17.92 3.72 9.88
C ASN A 134 -18.47 3.66 8.45
N ASN A 135 -19.08 4.73 7.97
CA ASN A 135 -19.71 4.75 6.64
C ASN A 135 -18.76 4.37 5.48
N THR A 136 -17.43 4.49 5.65
CA THR A 136 -16.48 4.08 4.61
C THR A 136 -16.31 2.56 4.48
N CYS A 137 -16.75 1.79 5.49
CA CYS A 137 -16.75 0.32 5.46
C CYS A 137 -17.77 -0.21 4.43
N PHE A 138 -18.86 0.51 4.21
CA PHE A 138 -20.03 0.06 3.44
C PHE A 138 -20.04 0.65 2.03
N LYS A 139 -18.93 0.48 1.30
CA LYS A 139 -18.83 0.97 -0.07
C LYS A 139 -19.45 -0.03 -1.06
N LYS A 140 -20.40 0.45 -1.88
CA LYS A 140 -21.13 -0.33 -2.90
C LYS A 140 -22.14 -1.35 -2.33
N VAL A 141 -22.69 -1.09 -1.16
CA VAL A 141 -23.80 -1.87 -0.59
C VAL A 141 -25.03 -0.98 -0.39
N SER A 142 -26.22 -1.59 -0.46
CA SER A 142 -27.50 -0.90 -0.28
C SER A 142 -27.77 -0.69 1.21
N GLY A 143 -27.21 0.38 1.77
CA GLY A 143 -27.33 0.71 3.18
C GLY A 143 -26.09 1.42 3.71
N GLY A 144 -26.07 1.69 5.01
CA GLY A 144 -24.93 2.27 5.70
C GLY A 144 -24.91 1.86 7.16
N LEU A 145 -23.97 2.44 7.92
CA LEU A 145 -23.72 2.06 9.31
C LEU A 145 -24.99 2.04 10.17
N ARG A 146 -25.91 3.00 9.96
CA ARG A 146 -27.13 3.14 10.76
C ARG A 146 -28.27 2.20 10.35
N SER A 147 -28.21 1.61 9.15
CA SER A 147 -29.26 0.70 8.66
C SER A 147 -28.95 -0.76 8.93
N PHE A 148 -27.69 -1.09 9.18
CA PHE A 148 -27.24 -2.46 9.42
C PHE A 148 -27.20 -2.77 10.91
N SER A 149 -27.69 -3.94 11.28
CA SER A 149 -27.40 -4.57 12.58
C SER A 149 -25.89 -4.80 12.74
N GLU A 150 -25.42 -5.02 13.97
CA GLU A 150 -23.99 -5.25 14.23
C GLU A 150 -23.42 -6.42 13.41
N LYS A 151 -24.20 -7.49 13.25
CA LYS A 151 -23.83 -8.65 12.43
C LYS A 151 -23.72 -8.29 10.95
N GLU A 152 -24.69 -7.55 10.41
CA GLU A 152 -24.63 -7.08 9.01
C GLU A 152 -23.48 -6.08 8.79
N GLN A 153 -23.13 -5.28 9.80
CA GLN A 153 -21.98 -4.38 9.72
C GLN A 153 -20.67 -5.17 9.59
N ASP A 154 -20.53 -6.25 10.34
CA ASP A 154 -19.38 -7.15 10.25
C ASP A 154 -19.34 -7.87 8.88
N GLU A 155 -20.46 -8.43 8.43
CA GLU A 155 -20.57 -9.14 7.13
C GLU A 155 -20.35 -8.22 5.92
N HIS A 156 -20.82 -6.98 5.97
CA HIS A 156 -20.69 -6.01 4.88
C HIS A 156 -19.47 -5.11 5.00
N CYS A 157 -18.58 -5.36 5.96
CA CYS A 157 -17.35 -4.61 6.08
C CYS A 157 -16.44 -4.89 4.89
N ARG A 158 -16.24 -3.90 4.02
CA ARG A 158 -15.30 -4.01 2.89
C ARG A 158 -13.87 -4.36 3.31
N PHE A 159 -13.49 -4.01 4.55
CA PHE A 159 -12.18 -4.31 5.11
C PHE A 159 -12.11 -5.70 5.78
N MET A 160 -13.21 -6.45 5.77
CA MET A 160 -13.33 -7.80 6.31
C MET A 160 -13.03 -7.86 7.82
N TYR A 161 -13.57 -6.91 8.59
CA TYR A 161 -13.44 -6.90 10.05
C TYR A 161 -14.77 -7.24 10.72
N PRO A 162 -14.76 -7.99 11.83
CA PRO A 162 -13.60 -8.56 12.50
C PRO A 162 -12.94 -9.69 11.69
N GLN A 163 -11.62 -9.80 11.82
CA GLN A 163 -10.83 -10.91 11.31
C GLN A 163 -10.91 -12.10 12.28
N ASP A 164 -10.71 -13.31 11.77
CA ASP A 164 -10.72 -14.53 12.57
C ASP A 164 -9.66 -14.49 13.67
N ILE A 165 -10.03 -14.97 14.87
CA ILE A 165 -9.10 -15.08 15.99
C ILE A 165 -8.13 -16.23 15.74
N VAL A 166 -6.84 -15.96 15.89
CA VAL A 166 -5.76 -16.93 15.72
C VAL A 166 -4.99 -17.01 17.04
N ALA A 167 -5.14 -18.11 17.77
CA ALA A 167 -4.53 -18.28 19.10
C ALA A 167 -2.99 -18.32 19.03
N GLU A 168 -2.44 -19.00 18.04
CA GLU A 168 -1.01 -19.17 17.81
C GLU A 168 -0.70 -19.14 16.32
N THR A 169 0.49 -18.69 15.93
CA THR A 169 0.86 -18.65 14.51
C THR A 169 0.98 -20.05 13.94
N PHE A 170 0.31 -20.31 12.82
CA PHE A 170 0.36 -21.59 12.11
C PHE A 170 0.37 -21.40 10.59
N MET A 171 0.62 -22.48 9.86
CA MET A 171 0.53 -22.52 8.39
C MET A 171 -0.54 -23.52 7.98
N ASP A 172 -1.46 -23.11 7.11
CA ASP A 172 -2.51 -23.99 6.58
C ASP A 172 -2.02 -24.86 5.41
N ASP A 173 -2.91 -25.71 4.91
CA ASP A 173 -2.63 -26.67 3.83
C ASP A 173 -2.32 -25.99 2.49
N ASP A 174 -2.84 -24.77 2.27
CA ASP A 174 -2.55 -23.94 1.11
C ASP A 174 -1.18 -23.22 1.21
N GLY A 175 -0.49 -23.43 2.34
CA GLY A 175 0.78 -22.80 2.64
C GLY A 175 0.64 -21.33 3.00
N LYS A 176 -0.52 -20.85 3.46
CA LYS A 176 -0.70 -19.52 4.01
C LYS A 176 -0.34 -19.52 5.49
N ILE A 177 0.50 -18.56 5.89
CA ILE A 177 0.82 -18.35 7.31
C ILE A 177 -0.22 -17.43 7.94
N HIS A 178 -0.89 -17.92 8.98
CA HIS A 178 -1.81 -17.17 9.82
C HIS A 178 -1.05 -16.74 11.08
N ILE A 179 -0.77 -15.44 11.19
CA ILE A 179 -0.07 -14.86 12.36
C ILE A 179 -1.05 -14.77 13.53
N LYS A 180 -0.56 -15.06 14.74
CA LYS A 180 -1.28 -14.88 16.00
C LYS A 180 -2.05 -13.55 16.03
N ARG A 181 -3.34 -13.64 16.32
CA ARG A 181 -4.32 -12.55 16.32
C ARG A 181 -5.33 -12.77 17.45
N PRO A 182 -5.04 -12.29 18.67
CA PRO A 182 -5.98 -12.37 19.78
C PRO A 182 -7.09 -11.32 19.68
N ASN A 183 -6.88 -10.23 18.93
CA ASN A 183 -7.89 -9.18 18.69
C ASN A 183 -8.28 -9.12 17.21
N GLY A 184 -9.51 -9.55 16.93
CA GLY A 184 -10.06 -9.60 15.57
C GLY A 184 -10.23 -8.24 14.92
N ARG A 185 -10.28 -7.14 15.69
CA ARG A 185 -10.44 -5.76 15.17
C ARG A 185 -9.13 -4.98 15.08
N MET A 186 -8.03 -5.49 15.63
CA MET A 186 -6.74 -4.80 15.56
C MET A 186 -6.13 -4.92 14.16
N VAL A 187 -5.86 -3.79 13.51
CA VAL A 187 -5.08 -3.78 12.27
C VAL A 187 -3.64 -4.17 12.60
N GLY A 188 -3.07 -5.11 11.83
CA GLY A 188 -1.71 -5.59 12.05
C GLY A 188 -0.70 -4.45 11.95
N TYR A 189 0.17 -4.33 12.95
CA TYR A 189 1.08 -3.19 13.06
C TYR A 189 2.46 -3.62 13.53
N VAL A 190 3.45 -2.76 13.30
CA VAL A 190 4.82 -2.99 13.76
C VAL A 190 5.09 -2.04 14.93
N PRO A 191 5.13 -2.53 16.19
CA PRO A 191 5.14 -1.69 17.38
C PRO A 191 6.09 -0.48 17.36
N PRO A 192 7.40 -0.63 17.03
CA PRO A 192 8.30 0.52 17.01
C PRO A 192 7.98 1.52 15.91
N ILE A 193 7.42 1.09 14.78
CA ILE A 193 7.01 1.97 13.67
C ILE A 193 5.77 2.75 14.10
N THR A 194 4.70 2.06 14.51
CA THR A 194 3.43 2.70 14.90
C THR A 194 3.61 3.66 16.06
N GLY A 195 4.36 3.26 17.09
CA GLY A 195 4.67 4.12 18.23
C GLY A 195 5.47 5.36 17.84
N CYS A 196 6.45 5.25 16.93
CA CYS A 196 7.29 6.39 16.54
C CYS A 196 6.59 7.36 15.59
N PHE A 197 5.81 6.84 14.63
CA PHE A 197 5.08 7.67 13.67
C PHE A 197 3.75 8.19 14.21
N ALA A 198 3.25 7.61 15.30
CA ALA A 198 2.05 8.01 15.99
C ALA A 198 0.82 8.12 15.07
N CYS A 199 0.70 7.19 14.13
CA CYS A 199 -0.37 7.14 13.15
C CYS A 199 -0.78 5.68 12.87
N ASN A 200 -1.93 5.50 12.22
CA ASN A 200 -2.34 4.17 11.80
C ASN A 200 -1.35 3.60 10.79
N THR A 201 -0.92 2.37 11.02
CA THR A 201 -0.04 1.61 10.12
C THR A 201 -0.65 0.24 9.84
N ASP A 202 -0.45 -0.29 8.64
CA ASP A 202 -0.90 -1.64 8.27
C ASP A 202 0.30 -2.45 7.77
N GLY A 203 0.83 -3.29 8.64
CA GLY A 203 1.96 -4.17 8.37
C GLY A 203 1.50 -5.57 8.03
N LYS A 204 1.88 -6.08 6.85
CA LYS A 204 1.52 -7.42 6.39
C LYS A 204 2.71 -8.15 5.78
N PHE A 205 2.83 -9.43 6.11
CA PHE A 205 3.79 -10.32 5.47
C PHE A 205 3.22 -10.84 4.14
N ILE A 206 3.99 -10.71 3.06
CA ILE A 206 3.64 -11.20 1.72
C ILE A 206 4.66 -12.27 1.33
N GLY A 207 4.44 -13.52 1.74
CA GLY A 207 5.49 -14.52 1.53
C GLY A 207 5.09 -15.98 1.56
N SER A 208 3.83 -16.34 1.36
CA SER A 208 3.44 -17.75 1.52
C SER A 208 2.41 -18.19 0.46
N GLY A 209 2.78 -19.22 -0.32
CA GLY A 209 1.88 -19.91 -1.26
C GLY A 209 1.33 -19.06 -2.41
N ALA A 210 0.23 -19.55 -3.00
CA ALA A 210 -0.53 -18.85 -4.05
C ALA A 210 -1.09 -17.50 -3.56
N PHE A 211 -1.40 -17.42 -2.25
CA PHE A 211 -1.86 -16.19 -1.60
C PHE A 211 -0.81 -15.07 -1.68
N GLY A 212 0.47 -15.38 -1.40
CA GLY A 212 1.55 -14.40 -1.52
C GLY A 212 1.72 -13.87 -2.94
N MET A 213 1.57 -14.72 -3.96
CA MET A 213 1.61 -14.32 -5.37
C MET A 213 0.42 -13.42 -5.74
N ALA A 214 -0.81 -13.81 -5.38
CA ALA A 214 -2.00 -13.00 -5.62
C ALA A 214 -1.94 -11.64 -4.90
N LEU A 215 -1.46 -11.62 -3.66
CA LEU A 215 -1.32 -10.40 -2.87
C LEU A 215 -0.25 -9.47 -3.47
N SER A 216 0.81 -9.99 -4.10
CA SER A 216 1.79 -9.15 -4.80
C SER A 216 1.15 -8.39 -5.96
N ILE A 217 0.29 -9.02 -6.75
CA ILE A 217 -0.47 -8.36 -7.84
C ILE A 217 -1.41 -7.29 -7.26
N TYR A 218 -2.10 -7.63 -6.17
CA TYR A 218 -2.98 -6.69 -5.49
C TYR A 218 -2.21 -5.45 -4.99
N VAL A 219 -1.08 -5.62 -4.32
CA VAL A 219 -0.29 -4.48 -3.81
C VAL A 219 0.35 -3.69 -4.96
N VAL A 220 0.76 -4.35 -6.05
CA VAL A 220 1.19 -3.66 -7.27
C VAL A 220 0.10 -2.71 -7.76
N SER A 221 -1.17 -3.10 -7.72
CA SER A 221 -2.27 -2.20 -8.11
C SER A 221 -2.38 -0.93 -7.26
N TYR A 222 -1.99 -0.96 -5.96
CA TYR A 222 -1.92 0.23 -5.11
C TYR A 222 -0.69 1.09 -5.41
N THR A 223 0.45 0.46 -5.70
CA THR A 223 1.66 1.18 -6.09
C THR A 223 1.61 1.76 -7.51
N ALA A 224 0.81 1.14 -8.39
CA ALA A 224 0.66 1.53 -9.78
C ALA A 224 -0.70 2.19 -10.07
N LYS A 225 -1.43 2.64 -9.03
CA LYS A 225 -2.74 3.27 -9.18
C LYS A 225 -2.67 4.36 -10.25
N ASN A 226 -3.50 4.19 -11.28
CA ASN A 226 -3.61 5.15 -12.35
C ASN A 226 -3.98 6.52 -11.76
N THR A 227 -3.17 7.52 -12.10
CA THR A 227 -3.40 8.90 -11.67
C THR A 227 -4.64 9.53 -12.32
N LEU A 228 -5.26 8.85 -13.28
CA LEU A 228 -6.44 9.29 -14.03
C LEU A 228 -7.55 8.24 -13.91
N ASP A 229 -8.67 8.66 -13.33
CA ASP A 229 -9.89 7.86 -13.23
C ASP A 229 -10.54 7.68 -14.61
N SER A 230 -11.18 6.54 -14.85
CA SER A 230 -11.88 6.24 -16.11
C SER A 230 -13.03 7.21 -16.35
N ALA A 231 -13.70 7.68 -15.29
CA ALA A 231 -14.73 8.72 -15.40
C ALA A 231 -14.16 10.07 -15.87
N ILE A 232 -12.97 10.45 -15.39
CA ILE A 232 -12.26 11.66 -15.83
C ILE A 232 -11.89 11.53 -17.30
N MET A 233 -11.34 10.38 -17.70
CA MET A 233 -10.99 10.11 -19.10
C MET A 233 -12.22 10.12 -20.01
N ALA A 234 -13.34 9.51 -19.59
CA ALA A 234 -14.58 9.52 -20.36
C ALA A 234 -15.17 10.94 -20.48
N SER A 235 -15.15 11.73 -19.40
CA SER A 235 -15.57 13.13 -19.41
C SER A 235 -14.68 13.99 -20.32
N ALA A 236 -13.36 13.80 -20.25
CA ALA A 236 -12.40 14.49 -21.09
C ALA A 236 -12.55 14.13 -22.58
N LEU A 237 -12.85 12.86 -22.87
CA LEU A 237 -13.15 12.37 -24.22
C LEU A 237 -14.43 13.01 -24.76
N ALA A 238 -15.50 13.00 -23.97
CA ALA A 238 -16.77 13.64 -24.34
C ALA A 238 -16.61 15.14 -24.60
N ALA A 239 -15.88 15.85 -23.75
CA ALA A 239 -15.57 17.27 -23.93
C ALA A 239 -14.74 17.53 -25.20
N SER A 240 -13.80 16.63 -25.52
CA SER A 240 -12.97 16.75 -26.72
C SER A 240 -13.75 16.45 -28.01
N LEU A 241 -14.69 15.49 -27.96
CA LEU A 241 -15.59 15.17 -29.06
C LEU A 241 -16.53 16.35 -29.37
N GLN A 242 -17.09 16.99 -28.34
CA GLN A 242 -17.92 18.19 -28.52
C GLN A 242 -17.17 19.34 -29.19
N GLN A 243 -15.86 19.48 -28.95
CA GLN A 243 -15.04 20.55 -29.54
C GLN A 243 -14.56 20.27 -30.98
N ILE A 244 -14.57 19.02 -31.44
CA ILE A 244 -13.97 18.62 -32.73
C ILE A 244 -15.02 18.10 -33.73
N GLY A 245 -16.16 17.57 -33.26
CA GLY A 245 -17.22 17.02 -34.12
C GLY A 245 -17.19 15.48 -34.24
N LYS A 246 -18.01 14.92 -35.16
CA LYS A 246 -18.13 13.46 -35.36
C LYS A 246 -16.83 12.83 -35.86
N SER A 247 -16.53 11.63 -35.34
CA SER A 247 -15.28 10.88 -35.54
C SER A 247 -15.10 10.26 -36.94
N ASP A 248 -16.16 10.23 -37.76
CA ASP A 248 -16.21 9.33 -38.93
C ASP A 248 -15.34 9.80 -40.12
N SER A 249 -14.82 11.03 -40.10
CA SER A 249 -14.01 11.60 -41.20
C SER A 249 -12.80 12.43 -40.73
N MET A 250 -12.19 12.08 -39.59
CA MET A 250 -11.05 12.85 -39.06
C MET A 250 -9.74 12.55 -39.80
N THR A 251 -9.06 13.60 -40.25
CA THR A 251 -7.69 13.53 -40.76
C THR A 251 -6.69 13.14 -39.65
N GLU A 252 -5.51 12.65 -40.01
CA GLU A 252 -4.42 12.30 -39.07
C GLU A 252 -4.13 13.46 -38.07
N GLN A 253 -4.04 14.69 -38.59
CA GLN A 253 -3.81 15.89 -37.78
C GLN A 253 -4.95 16.15 -36.79
N GLN A 254 -6.20 15.91 -37.21
CA GLN A 254 -7.36 16.05 -36.33
C GLN A 254 -7.39 14.97 -35.24
N ARG A 255 -6.95 13.73 -35.53
CA ARG A 255 -6.83 12.66 -34.53
C ARG A 255 -5.76 12.97 -33.49
N VAL A 256 -4.60 13.47 -33.90
CA VAL A 256 -3.55 13.92 -32.98
C VAL A 256 -4.04 15.09 -32.12
N ALA A 257 -4.74 16.06 -32.72
CA ALA A 257 -5.33 17.18 -31.99
C ALA A 257 -6.39 16.71 -30.98
N PHE A 258 -7.20 15.71 -31.33
CA PHE A 258 -8.18 15.10 -30.44
C PHE A 258 -7.55 14.41 -29.24
N LEU A 259 -6.51 13.59 -29.46
CA LEU A 259 -5.78 12.93 -28.37
C LEU A 259 -5.14 13.96 -27.44
N ARG A 260 -4.50 15.00 -28.00
CA ARG A 260 -3.91 16.09 -27.21
C ARG A 260 -4.96 16.83 -26.39
N LYS A 261 -6.09 17.23 -27.00
CA LYS A 261 -7.18 17.91 -26.29
C LYS A 261 -7.78 17.03 -25.19
N THR A 262 -7.96 15.73 -25.46
CA THR A 262 -8.46 14.77 -24.46
C THR A 262 -7.52 14.67 -23.27
N LEU A 263 -6.21 14.54 -23.50
CA LEU A 263 -5.22 14.51 -22.43
C LEU A 263 -5.17 15.83 -21.64
N THR A 264 -5.24 16.97 -22.32
CA THR A 264 -5.30 18.28 -21.68
C THR A 264 -6.56 18.44 -20.83
N GLN A 265 -7.73 18.04 -21.35
CA GLN A 265 -8.98 18.08 -20.60
C GLN A 265 -8.96 17.13 -19.39
N ALA A 266 -8.36 15.93 -19.54
CA ALA A 266 -8.18 15.00 -18.45
C ALA A 266 -7.29 15.58 -17.33
N ASN A 267 -6.24 16.31 -17.69
CA ASN A 267 -5.38 17.01 -16.74
C ASN A 267 -6.08 18.20 -16.07
N ILE A 268 -6.83 19.02 -16.82
CA ILE A 268 -7.56 20.18 -16.28
C ILE A 268 -8.64 19.74 -15.30
N ARG A 269 -9.35 18.66 -15.64
CA ARG A 269 -10.44 18.10 -14.81
C ARG A 269 -9.92 17.26 -13.64
N ARG A 270 -8.60 17.06 -13.54
CA ARG A 270 -7.99 16.35 -12.43
C ARG A 270 -7.86 17.29 -11.24
N GLU A 271 -8.67 17.04 -10.23
CA GLU A 271 -8.53 17.69 -8.93
C GLU A 271 -7.34 17.12 -8.17
N LEU A 272 -6.54 18.00 -7.57
CA LEU A 272 -5.44 17.65 -6.68
C LEU A 272 -5.73 18.19 -5.29
N SER A 273 -5.42 17.43 -4.25
CA SER A 273 -5.58 17.94 -2.89
C SER A 273 -4.55 19.03 -2.60
N ALA A 274 -4.90 19.99 -1.73
CA ALA A 274 -3.98 21.04 -1.30
C ALA A 274 -2.68 20.44 -0.75
N GLN A 275 -2.77 19.32 -0.04
CA GLN A 275 -1.61 18.62 0.53
C GLN A 275 -0.69 18.04 -0.56
N GLN A 276 -1.24 17.50 -1.66
CA GLN A 276 -0.43 17.03 -2.79
C GLN A 276 0.32 18.18 -3.45
N VAL A 277 -0.37 19.30 -3.68
CA VAL A 277 0.22 20.50 -4.27
C VAL A 277 1.34 21.03 -3.40
N VAL A 278 1.10 21.20 -2.08
CA VAL A 278 2.12 21.65 -1.14
C VAL A 278 3.29 20.68 -1.07
N SER A 279 3.05 19.37 -1.04
CA SER A 279 4.12 18.36 -1.06
C SER A 279 5.02 18.50 -2.30
N ALA A 280 4.42 18.69 -3.47
CA ALA A 280 5.17 18.91 -4.71
C ALA A 280 5.96 20.22 -4.70
N LEU A 281 5.35 21.31 -4.21
CA LEU A 281 6.01 22.63 -4.07
C LEU A 281 7.19 22.58 -3.09
N LEU A 282 7.10 21.75 -2.04
CA LEU A 282 8.19 21.50 -1.09
C LEU A 282 9.27 20.54 -1.64
N GLY A 283 9.17 20.14 -2.91
CA GLY A 283 10.13 19.23 -3.55
C GLY A 283 10.11 17.82 -2.97
N LYS A 284 9.03 17.40 -2.29
CA LYS A 284 8.90 16.04 -1.78
C LYS A 284 8.55 15.09 -2.92
N PRO A 285 9.25 13.95 -3.05
CA PRO A 285 8.98 13.02 -4.14
C PRO A 285 7.65 12.31 -3.91
N SER A 286 6.96 11.96 -5.01
CA SER A 286 5.71 11.19 -5.00
C SER A 286 5.93 9.69 -4.84
N HIS A 287 7.17 9.23 -4.94
CA HIS A 287 7.58 7.84 -4.73
C HIS A 287 8.98 7.75 -4.14
N TYR A 288 9.30 6.64 -3.48
CA TYR A 288 10.56 6.39 -2.81
C TYR A 288 11.05 4.99 -3.19
N THR A 289 12.28 4.87 -3.68
CA THR A 289 12.83 3.58 -4.09
C THR A 289 14.35 3.60 -4.07
N ASN A 290 14.97 2.46 -3.76
CA ASN A 290 16.39 2.21 -4.00
C ASN A 290 16.61 1.28 -5.21
N ALA A 291 15.55 0.79 -5.84
CA ALA A 291 15.60 0.00 -7.07
C ALA A 291 15.64 0.92 -8.30
N ARG A 292 16.32 0.45 -9.36
CA ARG A 292 16.27 1.06 -10.70
C ARG A 292 15.33 0.24 -11.57
N PHE A 293 14.38 0.92 -12.20
CA PHE A 293 13.43 0.29 -13.12
C PHE A 293 13.82 0.61 -14.56
N ALA A 294 13.62 -0.37 -15.45
CA ALA A 294 13.75 -0.16 -16.89
C ALA A 294 12.37 0.16 -17.49
N ASN A 295 12.34 1.05 -18.47
CA ASN A 295 11.12 1.35 -19.20
C ASN A 295 10.78 0.17 -20.12
N CYS A 296 9.65 -0.48 -19.87
CA CYS A 296 9.09 -1.49 -20.76
C CYS A 296 8.06 -0.83 -21.68
N TYR A 297 8.38 -0.71 -22.97
CA TYR A 297 7.44 -0.21 -23.97
C TYR A 297 6.44 -1.31 -24.33
N TRP A 298 5.35 -1.39 -23.58
CA TRP A 298 4.37 -2.47 -23.67
C TRP A 298 3.89 -2.73 -25.10
N THR A 299 3.61 -1.68 -25.88
CA THR A 299 3.20 -1.81 -27.30
C THR A 299 4.29 -2.42 -28.18
N LYS A 300 5.56 -2.09 -27.96
CA LYS A 300 6.68 -2.72 -28.69
C LYS A 300 6.84 -4.19 -28.30
N VAL A 301 6.65 -4.51 -27.03
CA VAL A 301 6.69 -5.91 -26.54
C VAL A 301 5.54 -6.71 -27.14
N LEU A 302 4.31 -6.18 -27.12
CA LEU A 302 3.15 -6.81 -27.73
C LEU A 302 3.33 -7.02 -29.24
N HIS A 303 3.83 -6.01 -29.95
CA HIS A 303 4.21 -6.15 -31.36
C HIS A 303 5.27 -7.23 -31.56
N TRP A 304 6.31 -7.27 -30.73
CA TRP A 304 7.34 -8.30 -30.82
C TRP A 304 6.80 -9.71 -30.55
N MET A 305 5.85 -9.85 -29.62
CA MET A 305 5.21 -11.13 -29.27
C MET A 305 4.23 -11.61 -30.35
N ASP A 306 3.39 -10.71 -30.86
CA ASP A 306 2.40 -11.00 -31.89
C ASP A 306 2.18 -9.79 -32.82
N PRO A 307 3.01 -9.68 -33.88
CA PRO A 307 2.90 -8.59 -34.84
C PRO A 307 1.56 -8.57 -35.60
N SER A 308 0.89 -9.72 -35.70
CA SER A 308 -0.38 -9.85 -36.44
C SER A 308 -1.55 -9.23 -35.68
N VAL A 309 -1.53 -9.34 -34.35
CA VAL A 309 -2.53 -8.76 -33.45
C VAL A 309 -2.17 -7.31 -33.08
N PHE A 310 -0.88 -7.01 -32.92
CA PHE A 310 -0.39 -5.69 -32.48
C PHE A 310 0.59 -5.09 -33.49
N PRO A 311 0.14 -4.67 -34.68
CA PRO A 311 1.01 -4.15 -35.73
C PRO A 311 1.75 -2.88 -35.28
N ALA A 312 3.00 -2.73 -35.73
CA ALA A 312 3.76 -1.52 -35.48
C ALA A 312 3.11 -0.38 -36.25
N TYR A 313 2.64 0.65 -35.54
CA TYR A 313 2.23 1.89 -36.17
C TYR A 313 3.49 2.62 -36.67
N CYS A 314 3.96 2.27 -37.87
CA CYS A 314 4.84 3.14 -38.63
C CYS A 314 4.03 4.34 -39.09
N THR A 315 4.46 5.55 -38.73
CA THR A 315 4.06 6.76 -39.43
C THR A 315 4.43 6.56 -40.90
N SER A 316 3.43 6.53 -41.77
CA SER A 316 3.63 6.50 -43.21
C SER A 316 4.31 7.80 -43.65
N SER A 317 5.64 7.78 -43.67
CA SER A 317 6.44 8.70 -44.48
C SER A 317 7.74 8.02 -44.85
N GLY A 318 7.78 7.48 -46.08
CA GLY A 318 9.00 7.27 -46.83
C GLY A 318 9.65 5.89 -46.68
N GLU A 319 9.41 5.08 -47.72
CA GLU A 319 10.32 4.06 -48.28
C GLU A 319 10.71 2.85 -47.42
N ALA A 320 10.23 1.70 -47.90
CA ALA A 320 10.68 0.39 -47.52
C ALA A 320 12.20 0.23 -47.77
N GLY A 321 12.95 0.06 -46.69
CA GLY A 321 14.31 -0.46 -46.71
C GLY A 321 14.41 -1.59 -45.70
N TYR A 322 14.17 -2.82 -46.15
CA TYR A 322 14.56 -4.02 -45.42
C TYR A 322 16.07 -3.97 -45.20
N VAL A 323 16.51 -4.00 -43.95
CA VAL A 323 17.85 -4.48 -43.61
C VAL A 323 17.67 -5.54 -42.52
N SER A 324 18.05 -6.76 -42.87
CA SER A 324 18.29 -7.89 -41.98
C SER A 324 19.75 -8.31 -42.13
N PRO A 325 20.32 -9.09 -41.20
CA PRO A 325 20.10 -9.17 -39.76
C PRO A 325 21.07 -8.28 -38.97
#